data_AF-A0A9C6T548-F1
#
_entry.id   AF-A0A9C6T548-F1
#
_cell.length_a   1.000
_cell.length_b   1.000
_cell.length_c   1.000
_cell.angle_alpha   90.00
_cell.angle_beta   90.00
_cell.angle_gamma   90.00
#
_symmetry.space_group_name_H-M   'P 1'
#
loop_
_entity.id
_entity.type
_entity.pdbx_description
1 polymer ?
#
loop_
_entity_poly.entity_id
_entity_poly.type
_entity_poly.pdbx_seq_one_letter_code
_entity_poly.pdbx_strand_id
1 'polypeptide(L)'
;MPDILQLYARENVGKRTILPSSFVGSHRDMTQQYVDGMAIILKEVLRHMVHGPCRTLNQSSPCMKNGQCKRNYPKEFIPETRRGDDSYPQYRRRFDTPIPINQNVTIDNRWVVPYNPWLLLKYDCHINVEICSSIKNIKYLYKYCYKGPDRVAMEVHRSSHYDEVQQFIDARWISASKACWRIFRFNLYRMYPSVERLQVYFPNQHQVSFYEHQTISEIVNNDYF
;
A
#
# COMPACT_ATOMS: atom_id res chain seq x y z
N MET A 1 -68.37 -42.51 -10.43
CA MET A 1 -67.07 -41.90 -10.08
C MET A 1 -66.53 -41.24 -11.33
N PRO A 2 -66.37 -39.91 -11.38
CA PRO A 2 -65.69 -39.25 -12.48
C PRO A 2 -64.19 -39.51 -12.42
N ASP A 3 -63.60 -39.69 -13.59
CA ASP A 3 -62.25 -40.15 -13.87
C ASP A 3 -61.18 -39.15 -13.41
N ILE A 4 -60.17 -39.62 -12.68
CA ILE A 4 -59.04 -38.82 -12.12
C ILE A 4 -58.19 -38.16 -13.23
N LEU A 5 -58.39 -38.55 -14.49
CA LEU A 5 -57.65 -38.05 -15.65
C LEU A 5 -58.09 -36.67 -16.18
N GLN A 6 -59.19 -36.08 -15.70
CA GLN A 6 -59.58 -34.71 -16.09
C GLN A 6 -58.95 -33.58 -15.26
N LEU A 7 -58.26 -33.88 -14.15
CA LEU A 7 -57.53 -32.87 -13.37
C LEU A 7 -56.15 -32.51 -13.93
N TYR A 8 -55.74 -33.16 -15.04
CA TYR A 8 -54.50 -32.86 -15.77
C TYR A 8 -54.74 -32.03 -17.05
N ALA A 9 -55.74 -31.16 -17.05
CA ALA A 9 -55.83 -30.09 -18.04
C ALA A 9 -54.72 -29.06 -17.78
N ARG A 10 -53.54 -29.38 -18.32
CA ARG A 10 -52.44 -28.49 -18.74
C ARG A 10 -52.61 -27.01 -18.37
N GLU A 11 -52.17 -26.60 -17.19
CA GLU A 11 -51.90 -25.20 -16.95
C GLU A 11 -50.51 -25.00 -16.33
N ASN A 12 -49.64 -24.41 -17.16
CA ASN A 12 -48.44 -23.67 -16.78
C ASN A 12 -47.16 -24.47 -16.43
N VAL A 13 -46.71 -25.36 -17.31
CA VAL A 13 -45.26 -25.64 -17.38
C VAL A 13 -44.64 -24.70 -18.42
N GLY A 14 -43.92 -23.68 -17.94
CA GLY A 14 -43.09 -22.78 -18.75
C GLY A 14 -43.81 -21.60 -19.40
N LYS A 15 -44.36 -20.66 -18.61
CA LYS A 15 -44.78 -19.35 -19.16
C LYS A 15 -43.55 -18.50 -19.48
N ARG A 16 -43.40 -18.09 -20.75
CA ARG A 16 -42.38 -17.13 -21.18
C ARG A 16 -42.76 -15.74 -20.64
N THR A 17 -42.20 -15.36 -19.50
CA THR A 17 -42.36 -14.02 -18.94
C THR A 17 -41.31 -13.09 -19.56
N ILE A 18 -41.75 -12.14 -20.37
CA ILE A 18 -40.87 -11.07 -20.87
C ILE A 18 -40.76 -10.02 -19.77
N LEU A 19 -39.57 -9.94 -19.17
CA LEU A 19 -39.30 -8.94 -18.15
C LEU A 19 -39.21 -7.54 -18.80
N PRO A 20 -39.72 -6.49 -18.14
CA PRO A 20 -39.62 -5.13 -18.65
C PRO A 20 -38.15 -4.72 -18.80
N SER A 21 -37.90 -3.76 -19.70
CA SER A 21 -36.54 -3.26 -19.98
C SER A 21 -35.83 -2.66 -18.76
N SER A 22 -36.58 -2.30 -17.72
CA SER A 22 -36.11 -1.78 -16.43
C SER A 22 -35.88 -2.86 -15.36
N PHE A 23 -35.99 -4.15 -15.69
CA PHE A 23 -35.81 -5.22 -14.71
C PHE A 23 -34.36 -5.29 -14.20
N VAL A 24 -34.21 -5.09 -12.89
CA VAL A 24 -32.94 -5.19 -12.17
C VAL A 24 -32.48 -6.66 -12.15
N GLY A 25 -31.23 -6.90 -12.55
CA GLY A 25 -30.67 -8.24 -12.75
C GLY A 25 -30.87 -8.81 -14.16
N SER A 26 -31.52 -8.09 -15.07
CA SER A 26 -31.53 -8.45 -16.50
C SER A 26 -30.12 -8.36 -17.08
N HIS A 27 -29.85 -9.06 -18.19
CA HIS A 27 -28.57 -8.95 -18.88
C HIS A 27 -28.21 -7.49 -19.22
N ARG A 28 -29.22 -6.71 -19.66
CA ARG A 28 -29.05 -5.29 -19.96
C ARG A 28 -28.69 -4.46 -18.73
N ASP A 29 -29.42 -4.66 -17.61
CA ASP A 29 -29.13 -3.96 -16.35
C ASP A 29 -27.72 -4.29 -15.85
N MET A 30 -27.32 -5.57 -15.86
CA MET A 30 -25.96 -5.97 -15.48
C MET A 30 -24.88 -5.36 -16.39
N THR A 31 -25.11 -5.31 -17.71
CA THR A 31 -24.20 -4.63 -18.64
C THR A 31 -24.10 -3.14 -18.35
N GLN A 32 -25.23 -2.48 -18.09
CA GLN A 32 -25.27 -1.06 -17.78
C GLN A 32 -24.49 -0.75 -16.48
N GLN A 33 -24.78 -1.49 -15.40
CA GLN A 33 -24.08 -1.35 -14.12
C GLN A 33 -22.57 -1.57 -14.26
N TYR A 34 -22.16 -2.54 -15.09
CA TYR A 34 -20.74 -2.76 -15.38
C TYR A 34 -20.12 -1.55 -16.09
N VAL A 35 -20.77 -1.02 -17.13
CA VAL A 35 -20.27 0.15 -17.87
C VAL A 35 -20.20 1.39 -16.98
N ASP A 36 -21.22 1.62 -16.16
CA ASP A 36 -21.26 2.72 -15.20
C ASP A 36 -20.13 2.58 -14.16
N GLY A 37 -19.91 1.36 -13.63
CA GLY A 37 -18.81 1.07 -12.74
C GLY A 37 -17.44 1.28 -13.37
N MET A 38 -17.25 0.88 -14.63
CA MET A 38 -16.01 1.12 -15.37
C MET A 38 -15.77 2.62 -15.61
N ALA A 39 -16.82 3.41 -15.86
CA ALA A 39 -16.69 4.86 -16.02
C ALA A 39 -16.23 5.55 -14.71
N ILE A 40 -16.75 5.12 -13.56
CA ILE A 40 -16.31 5.59 -12.25
C ILE A 40 -14.83 5.24 -12.03
N ILE A 41 -14.45 3.97 -12.27
CA ILE A 41 -13.07 3.53 -12.10
C ILE A 41 -12.13 4.30 -13.03
N LEU A 42 -12.51 4.51 -14.30
CA LEU A 42 -11.70 5.24 -15.28
C LEU A 42 -11.36 6.65 -14.80
N LYS A 43 -12.34 7.37 -14.25
CA LYS A 43 -12.14 8.71 -13.67
C LYS A 43 -11.05 8.67 -12.58
N GLU A 44 -11.13 7.71 -11.67
CA GLU A 44 -10.18 7.59 -10.57
C GLU A 44 -8.79 7.11 -11.01
N VAL A 45 -8.73 6.25 -12.03
CA VAL A 45 -7.46 5.82 -12.64
C VAL A 45 -6.74 6.99 -13.29
N LEU A 46 -7.47 7.82 -14.03
CA LEU A 46 -6.89 9.01 -14.66
C LEU A 46 -6.41 10.04 -13.62
N ARG A 47 -7.12 10.15 -12.49
CA ARG A 47 -6.75 11.06 -11.40
C ARG A 47 -5.53 10.58 -10.62
N HIS A 48 -5.49 9.31 -10.26
CA HIS A 48 -4.51 8.80 -9.28
C HIS A 48 -3.46 7.87 -9.88
N MET A 49 -3.81 7.07 -10.89
CA MET A 49 -3.02 5.90 -11.29
C MET A 49 -2.25 6.07 -12.60
N VAL A 50 -2.30 7.25 -13.20
CA VAL A 50 -1.43 7.60 -14.31
C VAL A 50 -0.05 7.96 -13.78
N HIS A 51 0.97 7.21 -14.19
CA HIS A 51 2.34 7.67 -13.99
C HIS A 51 2.53 8.97 -14.75
N GLY A 52 2.99 10.01 -14.05
CA GLY A 52 3.14 11.35 -14.63
C GLY A 52 3.96 11.34 -15.93
N PRO A 53 3.69 12.29 -16.84
CA PRO A 53 4.47 12.44 -18.06
C PRO A 53 5.96 12.47 -17.69
N CYS A 54 6.77 11.65 -18.33
CA CYS A 54 8.20 11.62 -18.10
C CYS A 54 8.94 11.28 -19.41
N ARG A 55 10.27 11.22 -19.34
CA ARG A 55 11.14 11.02 -20.51
C ARG A 55 10.98 12.15 -21.52
N THR A 56 10.62 11.82 -22.76
CA THR A 56 10.43 12.76 -23.87
C THR A 56 9.30 13.73 -23.60
N LEU A 57 8.31 13.35 -22.79
CA LEU A 57 7.19 14.21 -22.43
C LEU A 57 7.53 15.20 -21.32
N ASN A 58 8.45 14.82 -20.41
CA ASN A 58 8.95 15.71 -19.37
C ASN A 58 10.24 15.16 -18.74
N GLN A 59 11.36 15.86 -18.93
CA GLN A 59 12.65 15.46 -18.36
C GLN A 59 12.84 15.90 -16.90
N SER A 60 12.05 16.87 -16.40
CA SER A 60 12.14 17.37 -15.03
C SER A 60 11.38 16.52 -14.01
N SER A 61 10.63 15.50 -14.46
CA SER A 61 9.82 14.66 -13.60
C SER A 61 10.68 13.95 -12.53
N PRO A 62 10.23 13.87 -11.25
CA PRO A 62 11.03 13.32 -10.14
C PRO A 62 11.48 11.86 -10.32
N CYS A 63 10.81 11.12 -11.21
CA CYS A 63 11.16 9.74 -11.53
C CYS A 63 12.36 9.63 -12.48
N MET A 64 12.80 10.71 -13.11
CA MET A 64 13.86 10.72 -14.11
C MET A 64 15.23 10.59 -13.45
N LYS A 65 16.08 9.73 -14.01
CA LYS A 65 17.48 9.57 -13.64
C LYS A 65 18.27 9.20 -14.90
N ASN A 66 19.34 9.95 -15.18
CA ASN A 66 20.21 9.73 -16.35
C ASN A 66 19.42 9.63 -17.67
N GLY A 67 18.44 10.51 -17.88
CA GLY A 67 17.60 10.53 -19.09
C GLY A 67 16.56 9.41 -19.19
N GLN A 68 16.43 8.54 -18.19
CA GLN A 68 15.44 7.45 -18.17
C GLN A 68 14.54 7.51 -16.94
N CYS A 69 13.30 7.07 -17.07
CA CYS A 69 12.41 6.90 -15.92
C CYS A 69 12.91 5.72 -15.07
N LYS A 70 13.20 5.97 -13.78
CA LYS A 70 13.62 4.96 -12.78
C LYS A 70 12.64 3.79 -12.64
N ARG A 71 11.36 4.03 -12.98
CA ARG A 71 10.28 3.04 -12.92
C ARG A 71 10.01 2.37 -14.27
N ASN A 72 10.78 2.70 -15.30
CA ASN A 72 10.67 2.16 -16.66
C ASN A 72 9.28 2.40 -17.28
N TYR A 73 8.74 3.61 -17.13
CA TYR A 73 7.56 4.05 -17.88
C TYR A 73 7.97 4.79 -19.16
N PRO A 74 7.16 4.73 -20.24
CA PRO A 74 5.99 3.84 -20.39
C PRO A 74 6.40 2.36 -20.42
N LYS A 75 5.52 1.48 -19.93
CA LYS A 75 5.70 0.02 -19.97
C LYS A 75 5.40 -0.52 -21.36
N GLU A 76 5.78 -1.76 -21.64
CA GLU A 76 5.41 -2.42 -22.90
C GLU A 76 3.96 -2.93 -22.84
N PHE A 77 3.33 -3.06 -24.02
CA PHE A 77 2.06 -3.79 -24.12
C PHE A 77 2.35 -5.28 -24.05
N ILE A 78 1.58 -5.99 -23.24
CA ILE A 78 1.77 -7.42 -23.01
C ILE A 78 0.38 -8.07 -23.03
N PRO A 79 0.15 -9.12 -23.84
CA PRO A 79 -1.17 -9.72 -24.02
C PRO A 79 -1.64 -10.54 -22.80
N GLU A 80 -0.73 -10.93 -21.91
CA GLU A 80 -1.00 -11.74 -20.72
C GLU A 80 -0.08 -11.34 -19.57
N THR A 81 -0.49 -11.62 -18.33
CA THR A 81 0.37 -11.38 -17.16
C THR A 81 1.39 -12.50 -17.05
N ARG A 82 2.68 -12.15 -17.01
CA ARG A 82 3.79 -13.10 -16.92
C ARG A 82 4.49 -12.97 -15.58
N ARG A 83 4.90 -14.10 -15.02
CA ARG A 83 5.79 -14.12 -13.86
C ARG A 83 7.17 -13.68 -14.32
N GLY A 84 7.75 -12.69 -13.64
CA GLY A 84 9.14 -12.32 -13.88
C GLY A 84 10.06 -13.34 -13.22
N ASP A 85 11.10 -13.78 -13.93
CA ASP A 85 12.18 -14.56 -13.33
C ASP A 85 12.90 -13.66 -12.32
N ASP A 86 12.65 -13.90 -11.03
CA ASP A 86 13.26 -13.17 -9.92
C ASP A 86 13.11 -11.64 -9.97
N SER A 87 12.06 -11.18 -10.66
CA SER A 87 11.73 -9.76 -10.87
C SER A 87 10.25 -9.49 -10.59
N TYR A 88 9.83 -8.23 -10.67
CA TYR A 88 8.42 -7.87 -10.57
C TYR A 88 7.61 -8.53 -11.69
N PRO A 89 6.36 -8.95 -11.43
CA PRO A 89 5.49 -9.49 -12.45
C PRO A 89 5.28 -8.49 -13.58
N GLN A 90 5.22 -9.00 -14.81
CA GLN A 90 4.88 -8.21 -15.99
C GLN A 90 3.37 -8.31 -16.21
N TYR A 91 2.65 -7.26 -15.88
CA TYR A 91 1.20 -7.26 -16.03
C TYR A 91 0.75 -7.13 -17.48
N ARG A 92 -0.35 -7.82 -17.79
CA ARG A 92 -1.06 -7.60 -19.03
C ARG A 92 -1.41 -6.12 -19.21
N ARG A 93 -1.03 -5.56 -20.36
CA ARG A 93 -1.37 -4.20 -20.79
C ARG A 93 -1.92 -4.29 -22.20
N ARG A 94 -3.23 -4.05 -22.34
CA ARG A 94 -3.94 -4.10 -23.62
C ARG A 94 -3.65 -2.84 -24.43
N PHE A 95 -3.59 -3.00 -25.75
CA PHE A 95 -3.63 -1.86 -26.66
C PHE A 95 -5.09 -1.47 -26.86
N ASP A 96 -5.48 -0.33 -26.28
CA ASP A 96 -6.80 0.28 -26.41
C ASP A 96 -6.63 1.71 -26.93
N THR A 97 -7.74 2.40 -27.22
CA THR A 97 -7.74 3.79 -27.68
C THR A 97 -7.07 4.70 -26.63
N PRO A 98 -5.99 5.43 -27.00
CA PRO A 98 -5.37 6.40 -26.10
C PRO A 98 -6.32 7.54 -25.72
N ILE A 99 -6.16 8.06 -24.51
CA ILE A 99 -6.99 9.12 -23.93
C ILE A 99 -6.15 10.40 -23.82
N PRO A 100 -6.61 11.55 -24.34
CA PRO A 100 -5.94 12.83 -24.11
C PRO A 100 -6.13 13.26 -22.66
N ILE A 101 -5.03 13.49 -21.94
CA ILE A 101 -5.08 14.05 -20.58
C ILE A 101 -4.91 15.58 -20.57
N ASN A 102 -4.33 16.14 -21.63
CA ASN A 102 -4.22 17.56 -21.90
C ASN A 102 -3.97 17.78 -23.42
N GLN A 103 -3.82 19.03 -23.86
CA GLN A 103 -3.70 19.37 -25.29
C GLN A 103 -2.50 18.70 -26.01
N ASN A 104 -1.45 18.35 -25.28
CA ASN A 104 -0.18 17.88 -25.85
C ASN A 104 0.18 16.44 -25.47
N VAL A 105 -0.57 15.83 -24.55
CA VAL A 105 -0.25 14.52 -23.98
C VAL A 105 -1.45 13.58 -24.06
N THR A 106 -1.27 12.54 -24.86
CA THR A 106 -2.12 11.36 -24.92
C THR A 106 -1.49 10.23 -24.13
N ILE A 107 -2.32 9.52 -23.37
CA ILE A 107 -1.91 8.43 -22.50
C ILE A 107 -2.68 7.18 -22.84
N ASP A 108 -2.00 6.05 -22.78
CA ASP A 108 -2.57 4.73 -22.94
C ASP A 108 -2.25 3.84 -21.71
N ASN A 109 -2.66 2.58 -21.78
CA ASN A 109 -2.46 1.60 -20.71
C ASN A 109 -0.99 1.37 -20.33
N ARG A 110 0.01 1.87 -21.07
CA ARG A 110 1.44 1.73 -20.71
C ARG A 110 1.86 2.62 -19.56
N TRP A 111 1.09 3.66 -19.27
CA TRP A 111 1.38 4.64 -18.21
C TRP A 111 0.65 4.34 -16.91
N VAL A 112 -0.33 3.43 -16.93
CA VAL A 112 -1.14 3.10 -15.76
C VAL A 112 -0.33 2.28 -14.75
N VAL A 113 -0.29 2.73 -13.50
CA VAL A 113 0.31 2.04 -12.36
C VAL A 113 -0.61 0.89 -11.94
N PRO A 114 -0.11 -0.33 -11.66
CA PRO A 114 -0.93 -1.45 -11.19
C PRO A 114 -1.75 -1.09 -9.94
N TYR A 115 -3.04 -1.40 -9.96
CA TYR A 115 -3.95 -1.04 -8.88
C TYR A 115 -5.03 -2.10 -8.67
N ASN A 116 -5.69 -2.04 -7.52
CA ASN A 116 -6.93 -2.76 -7.25
C ASN A 116 -8.08 -1.74 -7.27
N PRO A 117 -9.12 -1.91 -8.11
CA PRO A 117 -10.21 -0.94 -8.23
C PRO A 117 -10.92 -0.64 -6.91
N TRP A 118 -11.13 -1.64 -6.07
CA TRP A 118 -11.79 -1.45 -4.78
C TRP A 118 -10.93 -0.65 -3.80
N LEU A 119 -9.63 -0.91 -3.73
CA LEU A 119 -8.72 -0.13 -2.88
C LEU A 119 -8.60 1.32 -3.36
N LEU A 120 -8.53 1.53 -4.68
CA LEU A 120 -8.51 2.85 -5.28
C LEU A 120 -9.76 3.66 -4.89
N LEU A 121 -10.94 3.08 -5.05
CA LEU A 121 -12.21 3.73 -4.71
C LEU A 121 -12.36 3.95 -3.20
N LYS A 122 -11.90 3.00 -2.37
CA LYS A 122 -12.04 3.08 -0.91
C LYS A 122 -11.17 4.19 -0.29
N TYR A 123 -9.95 4.36 -0.78
CA TYR A 123 -8.97 5.26 -0.16
C TYR A 123 -8.74 6.56 -0.93
N ASP A 124 -9.30 6.68 -2.14
CA ASP A 124 -9.23 7.88 -2.97
C ASP A 124 -7.80 8.47 -3.11
N CYS A 125 -6.83 7.61 -3.38
CA CYS A 125 -5.43 8.02 -3.47
C CYS A 125 -4.61 7.13 -4.39
N HIS A 126 -3.39 7.56 -4.69
CA HIS A 126 -2.43 6.75 -5.45
C HIS A 126 -2.00 5.51 -4.65
N ILE A 127 -2.46 4.32 -5.06
CA ILE A 127 -2.07 3.03 -4.50
C ILE A 127 -1.46 2.13 -5.57
N ASN A 128 -0.19 1.75 -5.40
CA ASN A 128 0.43 0.72 -6.23
C ASN A 128 0.21 -0.66 -5.62
N VAL A 129 -0.42 -1.57 -6.35
CA VAL A 129 -0.68 -2.96 -5.90
C VAL A 129 0.09 -3.95 -6.76
N GLU A 130 0.99 -4.70 -6.15
CA GLU A 130 1.90 -5.62 -6.82
C GLU A 130 1.71 -7.05 -6.29
N ILE A 131 1.81 -8.05 -7.17
CA ILE A 131 1.76 -9.46 -6.81
C ILE A 131 3.15 -9.88 -6.34
N CYS A 132 3.20 -10.43 -5.13
CA CYS A 132 4.41 -10.97 -4.52
C CYS A 132 4.51 -12.48 -4.79
N SER A 133 5.21 -12.88 -5.86
CA SER A 133 5.32 -14.30 -6.28
C SER A 133 6.75 -14.89 -6.22
N SER A 134 7.73 -14.14 -5.70
CA SER A 134 9.12 -14.59 -5.56
C SER A 134 9.61 -14.46 -4.11
N ILE A 135 10.55 -15.32 -3.71
CA ILE A 135 11.19 -15.27 -2.39
C ILE A 135 11.92 -13.93 -2.19
N LYS A 136 12.43 -13.32 -3.27
CA LYS A 136 13.03 -11.98 -3.26
C LYS A 136 12.02 -10.91 -2.81
N ASN A 137 10.76 -10.99 -3.23
CA ASN A 137 9.72 -10.06 -2.81
C ASN A 137 9.30 -10.30 -1.34
N ILE A 138 9.34 -11.54 -0.86
CA ILE A 138 9.16 -11.84 0.57
C ILE A 138 10.31 -11.22 1.38
N LYS A 139 11.57 -11.42 0.96
CA LYS A 139 12.72 -10.74 1.60
C LYS A 139 12.54 -9.22 1.61
N TYR A 140 11.93 -8.66 0.58
CA TYR A 140 11.60 -7.24 0.52
C TYR A 140 10.54 -6.85 1.56
N LEU A 141 9.47 -7.61 1.75
CA LEU A 141 8.50 -7.37 2.82
C LEU A 141 9.18 -7.36 4.19
N TYR A 142 9.97 -8.41 4.48
CA TYR A 142 10.75 -8.49 5.71
C TYR A 142 11.72 -7.32 5.83
N LYS A 143 12.41 -6.93 4.75
CA LYS A 143 13.24 -5.72 4.75
C LYS A 143 12.43 -4.52 5.22
N TYR A 144 11.18 -4.30 4.78
CA TYR A 144 10.41 -3.13 5.22
C TYR A 144 9.86 -3.25 6.65
N CYS A 145 9.48 -4.45 7.09
CA CYS A 145 9.07 -4.68 8.47
C CYS A 145 10.23 -4.52 9.47
N TYR A 146 11.44 -4.93 9.06
CA TYR A 146 12.64 -4.98 9.90
C TYR A 146 13.69 -3.93 9.54
N LYS A 147 13.46 -3.08 8.53
CA LYS A 147 14.29 -1.91 8.26
C LYS A 147 14.20 -1.10 9.52
N GLY A 148 15.32 -1.04 10.24
CA GLY A 148 15.40 -0.35 11.51
C GLY A 148 14.78 1.04 11.36
N PRO A 149 14.08 1.53 12.38
CA PRO A 149 13.53 2.87 12.34
C PRO A 149 14.63 3.88 12.02
N ASP A 150 14.34 4.78 11.07
CA ASP A 150 15.28 5.82 10.67
C ASP A 150 15.65 6.65 11.91
N ARG A 151 16.94 6.95 12.07
CA ARG A 151 17.41 7.85 13.13
C ARG A 151 17.31 9.28 12.64
N VAL A 152 16.87 10.16 13.52
CA VAL A 152 16.75 11.60 13.28
C VAL A 152 17.54 12.30 14.36
N ALA A 153 18.46 13.16 13.93
CA ALA A 153 19.07 14.15 14.79
C ALA A 153 18.20 15.41 14.75
N MET A 154 17.73 15.87 15.92
CA MET A 154 16.99 17.13 16.05
C MET A 154 17.77 18.12 16.89
N GLU A 155 17.88 19.36 16.41
CA GLU A 155 18.43 20.48 17.17
C GLU A 155 17.37 21.02 18.15
N VAL A 156 17.69 21.07 19.45
CA VAL A 156 16.77 21.55 20.50
C VAL A 156 17.26 22.91 20.99
N HIS A 157 16.85 23.96 20.28
CA HIS A 157 16.98 25.40 20.62
C HIS A 157 18.39 26.00 20.79
N ARG A 158 18.51 27.25 20.33
CA ARG A 158 19.68 28.12 20.49
C ARG A 158 19.68 28.77 21.87
N SER A 159 20.39 28.17 22.82
CA SER A 159 20.82 28.88 24.04
C SER A 159 22.10 29.69 23.74
N SER A 160 22.33 30.80 24.45
CA SER A 160 23.56 31.59 24.34
C SER A 160 24.82 30.87 24.84
N HIS A 161 24.65 29.71 25.50
CA HIS A 161 25.73 28.83 25.91
C HIS A 161 25.83 27.65 24.92
N TYR A 162 26.99 27.55 24.27
CA TYR A 162 27.29 26.57 23.24
C TYR A 162 27.76 25.26 23.88
N ASP A 163 26.85 24.29 24.00
CA ASP A 163 27.15 22.91 24.38
C ASP A 163 26.69 21.99 23.24
N GLU A 164 27.64 21.43 22.50
CA GLU A 164 27.42 20.58 21.32
C GLU A 164 26.66 19.29 21.67
N VAL A 165 26.79 18.77 22.90
CA VAL A 165 26.15 17.52 23.34
C VAL A 165 24.69 17.76 23.72
N GLN A 166 24.36 18.92 24.30
CA GLN A 166 23.00 19.26 24.70
C GLN A 166 22.11 19.72 23.53
N GLN A 167 22.71 20.12 22.41
CA GLN A 167 21.96 20.69 21.28
C GLN A 167 21.31 19.64 20.38
N PHE A 168 21.78 18.39 20.36
CA PHE A 168 21.28 17.38 19.44
C PHE A 168 20.70 16.16 20.16
N ILE A 169 19.43 15.86 19.88
CA ILE A 169 18.82 14.60 20.29
C ILE A 169 18.98 13.58 19.15
N ASP A 170 19.70 12.49 19.40
CA ASP A 170 19.63 11.27 18.55
C ASP A 170 18.34 10.51 18.88
N ALA A 171 17.30 10.75 18.09
CA ALA A 171 15.99 10.16 18.26
C ALA A 171 15.71 9.09 17.19
N ARG A 172 14.82 8.17 17.54
CA ARG A 172 14.36 7.11 16.65
C ARG A 172 12.97 7.45 16.11
N TRP A 173 12.83 7.56 14.79
CA TRP A 173 11.53 7.78 14.16
C TRP A 173 10.61 6.56 14.34
N ILE A 174 9.40 6.79 14.82
CA ILE A 174 8.35 5.78 14.90
C ILE A 174 7.25 6.20 13.91
N SER A 175 6.90 5.32 12.96
CA SER A 175 5.80 5.60 12.03
C SER A 175 4.48 5.81 12.79
N ALA A 176 3.60 6.66 12.26
CA ALA A 176 2.32 6.98 12.89
C ALA A 176 1.53 5.71 13.29
N SER A 177 1.47 4.71 12.42
CA SER A 177 0.81 3.42 12.70
C SER A 177 1.46 2.66 13.86
N LYS A 178 2.80 2.64 13.95
CA LYS A 178 3.52 2.00 15.07
C LYS A 178 3.37 2.79 16.38
N ALA A 179 3.29 4.13 16.30
CA ALA A 179 3.03 4.99 17.45
C ALA A 179 1.63 4.74 18.01
N CYS A 180 0.60 4.72 17.15
CA CYS A 180 -0.77 4.38 17.55
C CYS A 180 -0.83 3.00 18.21
N TRP A 181 -0.19 1.98 17.61
CA TRP A 181 -0.14 0.62 18.18
C TRP A 181 0.45 0.59 19.60
N ARG A 182 1.49 1.42 19.84
CA ARG A 182 2.11 1.57 21.16
C ARG A 182 1.24 2.34 22.15
N ILE A 183 0.63 3.45 21.73
CA ILE A 183 -0.27 4.27 22.54
C ILE A 183 -1.47 3.43 23.01
N PHE A 184 -2.06 2.65 22.11
CA PHE A 184 -3.18 1.75 22.42
C PHE A 184 -2.74 0.41 23.06
N ARG A 185 -1.44 0.22 23.33
CA ARG A 185 -0.86 -1.00 23.93
C ARG A 185 -1.26 -2.30 23.22
N PHE A 186 -1.41 -2.27 21.90
CA PHE A 186 -1.66 -3.47 21.12
C PHE A 186 -0.40 -4.34 21.03
N ASN A 187 -0.58 -5.66 21.01
CA ASN A 187 0.53 -6.60 20.79
C ASN A 187 1.16 -6.34 19.42
N LEU A 188 2.45 -5.99 19.41
CA LEU A 188 3.21 -5.66 18.19
C LEU A 188 3.71 -6.92 17.45
N TYR A 189 4.09 -7.94 18.19
CA TYR A 189 4.50 -9.25 17.68
C TYR A 189 4.38 -10.28 18.80
N ARG A 190 4.27 -11.56 18.43
CA ARG A 190 4.42 -12.71 19.32
C ARG A 190 5.48 -13.61 18.71
N MET A 191 6.60 -13.82 19.41
CA MET A 191 7.64 -14.76 18.99
C MET A 191 7.51 -16.04 19.80
N TYR A 192 7.68 -17.19 19.15
CA TYR A 192 7.76 -18.49 19.81
C TYR A 192 8.96 -19.27 19.24
N PRO A 193 9.95 -19.67 20.07
CA PRO A 193 10.05 -19.37 21.50
C PRO A 193 10.26 -17.87 21.78
N SER A 194 9.99 -17.43 23.01
CA SER A 194 10.24 -16.04 23.39
C SER A 194 11.73 -15.75 23.26
N VAL A 195 12.08 -14.64 22.60
CA VAL A 195 13.45 -14.16 22.49
C VAL A 195 13.53 -12.80 23.17
N GLU A 196 14.24 -12.75 24.30
CA GLU A 196 14.52 -11.51 25.02
C GLU A 196 15.91 -11.00 24.66
N ARG A 197 16.03 -9.69 24.45
CA ARG A 197 17.31 -9.06 24.13
C ARG A 197 17.96 -8.59 25.43
N LEU A 198 18.93 -9.35 25.91
CA LEU A 198 19.77 -8.93 27.03
C LEU A 198 20.65 -7.74 26.61
N GLN A 199 20.73 -6.72 27.46
CA GLN A 199 21.70 -5.66 27.30
C GLN A 199 23.05 -6.16 27.83
N VAL A 200 24.06 -6.21 26.95
CA VAL A 200 25.43 -6.58 27.32
C VAL A 200 26.23 -5.29 27.46
N TYR A 201 26.84 -5.10 28.62
CA TYR A 201 27.66 -3.94 28.93
C TYR A 201 29.08 -4.39 29.29
N PHE A 202 30.05 -3.49 29.09
CA PHE A 202 31.39 -3.68 29.64
C PHE A 202 31.38 -3.38 31.15
N PRO A 203 32.37 -3.89 31.92
CA PRO A 203 32.50 -3.59 33.34
C PRO A 203 32.38 -2.09 33.60
N ASN A 204 31.50 -1.70 34.53
CA ASN A 204 31.22 -0.31 34.93
C ASN A 204 30.61 0.60 33.84
N GLN A 205 30.06 0.05 32.76
CA GLN A 205 29.37 0.80 31.70
C GLN A 205 27.87 0.49 31.62
N HIS A 206 27.28 0.07 32.75
CA HIS A 206 25.85 -0.17 32.84
C HIS A 206 25.08 1.15 32.77
N GLN A 207 23.93 1.13 32.10
CA GLN A 207 23.00 2.25 32.15
C GLN A 207 22.25 2.19 33.49
N VAL A 208 22.43 3.21 34.33
CA VAL A 208 21.73 3.33 35.61
C VAL A 208 20.55 4.28 35.45
N SER A 209 19.37 3.87 35.93
CA SER A 209 18.20 4.74 36.02
C SER A 209 18.09 5.29 37.44
N PHE A 210 17.90 6.60 37.59
CA PHE A 210 17.74 7.24 38.89
C PHE A 210 16.56 8.21 38.86
N TYR A 211 16.01 8.46 40.05
CA TYR A 211 14.97 9.46 40.25
C TYR A 211 15.59 10.83 40.54
N GLU A 212 14.88 11.90 40.19
CA GLU A 212 15.35 13.28 40.33
C GLU A 212 15.73 13.66 41.77
N HIS A 213 15.16 12.99 42.77
CA HIS A 213 15.45 13.23 44.19
C HIS A 213 16.65 12.44 44.73
N GLN A 214 17.27 11.56 43.94
CA GLN A 214 18.39 10.74 44.39
C GLN A 214 19.73 11.46 44.23
N THR A 215 20.58 11.35 45.23
CA THR A 215 21.93 11.90 45.18
C THR A 215 22.90 10.94 44.48
N ILE A 216 23.98 11.47 43.89
CA ILE A 216 24.99 10.67 43.18
C ILE A 216 25.58 9.60 44.11
N SER A 217 25.82 9.92 45.38
CA SER A 217 26.35 8.98 46.36
C SER A 217 25.37 7.83 46.66
N GLU A 218 24.06 8.07 46.66
CA GLU A 218 23.06 7.01 46.83
C GLU A 218 22.96 6.12 45.58
N ILE A 219 23.16 6.69 44.39
CA ILE A 219 23.10 5.95 43.12
C ILE A 219 24.33 5.04 42.98
N VAL A 220 25.53 5.53 43.30
CA VAL A 220 26.80 4.78 43.17
C VAL A 220 26.95 3.68 44.22
N ASN A 221 26.37 3.85 45.41
CA ASN A 221 26.42 2.86 46.49
C ASN A 221 25.20 1.93 46.52
N ASN A 222 24.43 1.87 45.43
CA ASN A 222 23.24 1.03 45.37
C ASN A 222 23.63 -0.40 44.99
N ASP A 223 23.57 -1.32 45.96
CA ASP A 223 23.95 -2.74 45.82
C ASP A 223 23.11 -3.54 44.79
N TYR A 224 22.06 -2.94 44.23
CA TYR A 224 21.22 -3.55 43.20
C TYR A 224 21.74 -3.32 41.75
N PHE A 225 22.91 -2.70 41.58
CA PHE A 225 23.57 -2.48 40.28
C PHE A 225 25.01 -3.04 40.23
#